data_AF-A0A915DQW0-F1
#
_entry.id   AF-A0A915DQW0-F1
#
_cell.length_a   1.000
_cell.length_b   1.000
_cell.length_c   1.000
_cell.angle_alpha   90.00
_cell.angle_beta   90.00
_cell.angle_gamma   90.00
#
_symmetry.space_group_name_H-M   'P 1'
#
loop_
_entity.id
_entity.type
_entity.pdbx_description
1 polymer ?
#
loop_
_entity_poly.entity_id
_entity_poly.type
_entity_poly.pdbx_seq_one_letter_code
_entity_poly.pdbx_strand_id
1 'polypeptide(L)'
;MIIQHYVTESIVYMLASNLDGGVPEFQLEAAIAKVVASHVCDEAIQLHGGIGFMRDCGLERVLRDLRIFRIFECANDIMRMFVALTGMQYARKHLQQLLNDIKSGSVTSLFSEVKRRAFSEKKRIDAIGVKRSTSRLQQPMS
;
A
#
# COMPACT_ATOMS: atom_id res chain seq x y z
N MET A 1 15.13 9.72 1.44
CA MET A 1 15.35 9.22 0.06
C MET A 1 15.53 7.70 0.00
N ILE A 2 16.55 7.11 0.64
CA ILE A 2 16.81 5.65 0.55
C ILE A 2 15.60 4.80 0.96
N ILE A 3 14.90 5.16 2.04
CA ILE A 3 13.66 4.48 2.46
C ILE A 3 12.59 4.53 1.36
N GLN A 4 12.34 5.70 0.78
CA GLN A 4 11.33 5.88 -0.27
C GLN A 4 11.70 5.13 -1.57
N HIS A 5 13.00 5.10 -1.89
CA HIS A 5 13.51 4.32 -3.01
C HIS A 5 13.33 2.82 -2.78
N TYR A 6 13.73 2.33 -1.61
CA TYR A 6 13.53 0.93 -1.20
C TYR A 6 12.05 0.53 -1.18
N VAL A 7 11.17 1.41 -0.71
CA VAL A 7 9.72 1.19 -0.74
C VAL A 7 9.22 1.09 -2.18
N THR A 8 9.62 2.02 -3.06
CA THR A 8 9.26 1.99 -4.49
C THR A 8 9.70 0.69 -5.14
N GLU A 9 10.96 0.31 -4.95
CA GLU A 9 11.53 -0.92 -5.49
C GLU A 9 10.78 -2.16 -4.98
N SER A 10 10.52 -2.23 -3.68
CA SER A 10 9.77 -3.33 -3.05
C SER A 10 8.35 -3.45 -3.60
N ILE A 11 7.65 -2.33 -3.80
CA ILE A 11 6.29 -2.32 -4.35
C ILE A 11 6.29 -2.81 -5.81
N VAL A 12 7.24 -2.34 -6.62
CA VAL A 12 7.35 -2.72 -8.04
C VAL A 12 7.66 -4.21 -8.18
N TYR A 13 8.58 -4.75 -7.39
CA TYR A 13 8.87 -6.19 -7.41
C TYR A 13 7.72 -7.04 -6.89
N MET A 14 7.01 -6.59 -5.85
CA MET A 14 5.79 -7.27 -5.39
C MET A 14 4.72 -7.31 -6.49
N LEU A 15 4.53 -6.19 -7.19
CA LEU A 15 3.60 -6.09 -8.31
C LEU A 15 3.99 -7.05 -9.44
N ALA A 16 5.26 -7.07 -9.84
CA ALA A 16 5.77 -7.98 -10.86
C ALA A 16 5.56 -9.45 -10.45
N SER A 17 5.88 -9.81 -9.20
CA SER A 17 5.65 -11.15 -8.68
C SER A 17 4.16 -11.54 -8.68
N ASN A 18 3.25 -10.61 -8.40
CA ASN A 18 1.81 -10.87 -8.45
C ASN A 18 1.31 -11.08 -9.89
N LEU A 19 1.86 -10.32 -10.84
CA LEU A 19 1.58 -10.47 -12.27
C LEU A 19 2.04 -11.84 -12.79
N ASP A 20 3.27 -12.23 -12.46
CA ASP A 20 3.82 -13.54 -12.82
C ASP A 20 3.05 -14.69 -12.15
N GLY A 21 2.54 -14.45 -10.94
CA GLY A 21 1.66 -15.37 -10.22
C GLY A 21 0.23 -15.48 -10.77
N GLY A 22 -0.11 -14.71 -11.81
CA GLY A 22 -1.43 -14.76 -12.46
C GLY A 22 -2.56 -14.13 -11.63
N VAL A 23 -2.25 -13.22 -10.70
CA VAL A 23 -3.27 -12.52 -9.93
C VAL A 23 -4.06 -11.58 -10.86
N PRO A 24 -5.39 -11.77 -11.01
CA PRO A 24 -6.18 -11.04 -12.01
C PRO A 24 -6.46 -9.58 -11.64
N GLU A 25 -6.39 -9.24 -10.35
CA GLU A 25 -6.64 -7.88 -9.83
C GLU A 25 -5.34 -7.27 -9.32
N PHE A 26 -4.70 -6.43 -10.15
CA PHE A 26 -3.45 -5.72 -9.80
C PHE A 26 -3.53 -4.21 -10.06
N GLN A 27 -4.72 -3.72 -10.46
CA GLN A 27 -4.92 -2.37 -10.95
C GLN A 27 -4.67 -1.31 -9.87
N LEU A 28 -5.00 -1.63 -8.61
CA LEU A 28 -4.78 -0.74 -7.46
C LEU A 28 -3.30 -0.64 -7.12
N GLU A 29 -2.62 -1.78 -7.05
CA GLU A 29 -1.20 -1.89 -6.76
C GLU A 29 -0.36 -1.19 -7.83
N ALA A 30 -0.70 -1.39 -9.11
CA ALA A 30 -0.05 -0.70 -10.23
C ALA A 30 -0.24 0.81 -10.18
N ALA A 31 -1.46 1.27 -9.88
CA ALA A 31 -1.76 2.68 -9.70
C ALA A 31 -0.93 3.29 -8.56
N ILE A 32 -0.84 2.62 -7.40
CA ILE A 32 -0.04 3.07 -6.26
C ILE A 32 1.44 3.13 -6.64
N ALA A 33 1.97 2.06 -7.25
CA ALA A 33 3.37 1.97 -7.66
C ALA A 33 3.77 3.14 -8.58
N LYS A 34 2.93 3.48 -9.56
CA LYS A 34 3.20 4.58 -10.49
C LYS A 34 3.16 5.95 -9.82
N VAL A 35 2.24 6.22 -8.87
CA VAL A 35 2.26 7.49 -8.11
C VAL A 35 3.55 7.60 -7.33
N VAL A 36 3.89 6.58 -6.54
CA VAL A 36 5.03 6.61 -5.62
C VAL A 36 6.35 6.78 -6.38
N ALA A 37 6.57 6.01 -7.45
CA ALA A 37 7.77 6.09 -8.26
C ALA A 37 8.04 7.51 -8.79
N SER A 38 7.00 8.19 -9.28
CA SER A 38 7.13 9.55 -9.79
C SER A 38 7.47 10.59 -8.71
N HIS A 39 7.07 10.37 -7.45
CA HIS A 39 7.42 11.27 -6.35
C HIS A 39 8.86 11.09 -5.87
N VAL A 40 9.36 9.86 -5.82
CA VAL A 40 10.75 9.59 -5.41
C VAL A 40 11.75 10.22 -6.38
N CYS A 41 11.43 10.20 -7.68
CA CYS A 41 12.22 10.86 -8.72
C CYS A 41 12.35 12.38 -8.48
N ASP A 42 11.25 13.06 -8.15
CA ASP A 42 11.26 14.50 -7.88
C ASP A 42 12.10 14.83 -6.61
N GLU A 43 11.94 14.03 -5.55
CA GLU A 43 12.71 14.21 -4.30
C GLU A 43 14.21 13.96 -4.48
N ALA A 44 14.58 12.98 -5.30
CA ALA A 44 15.99 12.67 -5.56
C ALA A 44 16.73 13.85 -6.20
N ILE A 45 16.06 14.62 -7.05
CA ILE A 45 16.66 15.80 -7.69
C ILE A 45 16.72 16.97 -6.72
N GLN A 46 15.72 17.15 -5.87
CA GLN A 46 15.72 18.18 -4.83
C GLN A 46 16.93 18.04 -3.87
N LEU A 47 17.38 16.81 -3.61
CA LEU A 47 18.58 16.53 -2.79
C LEU A 47 19.86 17.11 -3.40
N HIS A 48 19.97 17.13 -4.73
CA HIS A 48 21.14 17.66 -5.43
C HIS A 48 21.18 19.20 -5.41
N GLY A 49 20.13 19.86 -4.91
CA GLY A 49 20.07 21.32 -4.74
C GLY A 49 20.38 22.07 -6.04
N GLY A 50 21.16 23.14 -5.93
CA GLY A 50 21.55 23.96 -7.09
C GLY A 50 22.42 23.22 -8.11
N ILE A 51 23.19 22.21 -7.68
CA ILE A 51 24.05 21.40 -8.56
C ILE A 51 23.20 20.55 -9.50
N GLY A 52 22.06 20.05 -9.02
CA GLY A 52 21.11 19.29 -9.85
C GLY A 52 20.47 20.12 -10.99
N PHE A 53 20.58 21.45 -10.94
CA PHE A 53 20.10 22.35 -11.99
C PHE A 53 21.19 22.76 -12.99
N MET A 54 22.46 22.50 -12.68
CA MET A 54 23.57 22.81 -13.58
C MET A 54 23.64 21.80 -14.72
N ARG A 55 23.81 22.29 -15.96
CA ARG A 55 23.94 21.44 -17.16
C ARG A 55 25.12 20.47 -17.09
N ASP A 56 26.18 20.85 -16.39
CA ASP A 56 27.41 20.06 -16.32
C ASP A 56 27.20 18.71 -15.61
N CYS A 57 26.19 18.61 -14.74
CA CYS A 57 25.86 17.38 -14.02
C CYS A 57 24.88 16.47 -14.78
N GLY A 58 24.23 16.95 -15.85
CA GLY A 58 23.26 16.20 -16.67
C GLY A 58 21.94 15.82 -15.96
N LEU A 59 21.82 16.05 -14.65
CA LEU A 59 20.64 15.79 -13.83
C LEU A 59 19.43 16.65 -14.26
N GLU A 60 19.67 17.82 -14.83
CA GLU A 60 18.61 18.70 -15.31
C GLU A 60 17.90 18.12 -16.54
N ARG A 61 18.61 17.33 -17.35
CA ARG A 61 18.02 16.58 -18.46
C ARG A 61 17.11 15.47 -17.95
N VAL A 62 17.60 14.71 -16.97
CA VAL A 62 16.82 13.65 -16.32
C VAL A 62 15.56 14.23 -15.67
N LEU A 63 15.64 15.39 -15.01
CA LEU A 63 14.46 16.09 -14.48
C LEU A 63 13.42 16.41 -15.57
N ARG A 64 13.87 16.96 -16.71
CA ARG A 64 12.98 17.29 -17.83
C ARG A 64 12.27 16.06 -18.38
N ASP A 65 13.01 14.98 -18.55
CA ASP A 65 12.48 13.72 -19.06
C ASP A 65 11.52 13.08 -18.04
N LEU A 66 11.84 13.16 -16.74
CA LEU A 66 11.02 12.54 -15.69
C LEU A 66 9.71 13.28 -15.42
N ARG A 67 9.65 14.59 -15.73
CA ARG A 67 8.48 15.42 -15.44
C ARG A 67 7.21 14.93 -16.13
N ILE A 68 7.34 14.35 -17.33
CA ILE A 68 6.21 13.85 -18.12
C ILE A 68 5.51 12.65 -17.47
N PHE A 69 6.23 11.82 -16.68
CA PHE A 69 5.64 10.64 -16.05
C PHE A 69 4.55 10.96 -15.02
N ARG A 70 4.46 12.21 -14.55
CA ARG A 70 3.35 12.65 -13.69
C ARG A 70 2.02 12.83 -14.44
N ILE A 71 2.08 12.97 -15.76
CA ILE A 71 0.95 13.31 -16.64
C ILE A 71 0.61 12.13 -17.56
N PHE A 72 1.64 11.46 -18.08
CA PHE A 72 1.49 10.33 -18.99
C PHE A 72 1.02 9.05 -18.27
N GLU A 73 0.40 8.13 -19.02
CA GLU A 73 -0.24 6.90 -18.50
C GLU A 73 -1.25 7.18 -17.37
N CYS A 74 -2.05 8.24 -17.53
CA CYS A 74 -2.97 8.81 -16.53
C CYS A 74 -2.27 9.72 -15.50
N ALA A 75 -2.81 10.93 -15.32
CA ALA A 75 -2.27 11.93 -14.40
C ALA A 75 -2.32 11.44 -12.94
N ASN A 76 -1.29 11.78 -12.15
CA ASN A 76 -1.19 11.31 -10.76
C ASN A 76 -2.42 11.62 -9.91
N ASP A 77 -3.07 12.77 -10.10
CA ASP A 77 -4.27 13.15 -9.35
C ASP A 77 -5.48 12.28 -9.72
N ILE A 78 -5.65 11.98 -11.00
CA ILE A 78 -6.69 11.05 -11.47
C ILE A 78 -6.43 9.64 -10.93
N MET A 79 -5.17 9.22 -10.89
CA MET A 79 -4.80 7.91 -10.41
C MET A 79 -4.99 7.75 -8.89
N ARG A 80 -4.77 8.82 -8.11
CA ARG A 80 -5.14 8.88 -6.69
C ARG A 80 -6.66 8.80 -6.50
N MET A 81 -7.42 9.51 -7.34
CA MET A 81 -8.89 9.40 -7.33
C MET A 81 -9.35 7.99 -7.70
N PHE A 82 -8.72 7.35 -8.68
CA PHE A 82 -8.99 5.97 -9.07
C PHE A 82 -8.78 5.00 -7.89
N VAL A 83 -7.64 5.08 -7.19
CA VAL A 83 -7.37 4.25 -6.00
C VAL A 83 -8.46 4.44 -4.94
N ALA A 84 -8.85 5.69 -4.66
CA ALA A 84 -9.89 5.98 -3.69
C ALA A 84 -11.26 5.42 -4.10
N LEU A 85 -11.68 5.65 -5.34
CA LEU A 85 -12.98 5.22 -5.86
C LEU A 85 -13.08 3.70 -5.95
N THR A 86 -12.06 3.03 -6.49
CA THR A 86 -12.02 1.58 -6.61
C THR A 86 -11.98 0.93 -5.22
N GLY A 87 -11.21 1.48 -4.28
CA GLY A 87 -11.24 1.05 -2.88
C GLY A 87 -12.62 1.17 -2.23
N MET A 88 -13.32 2.30 -2.46
CA MET A 88 -14.69 2.48 -1.97
C MET A 88 -15.68 1.49 -2.62
N GLN A 89 -15.54 1.18 -3.90
CA GLN A 89 -16.38 0.18 -4.57
C GLN A 89 -16.22 -1.20 -3.95
N TYR A 90 -15.00 -1.58 -3.57
CA TYR A 90 -14.74 -2.84 -2.86
C TYR A 90 -15.45 -2.87 -1.50
N ALA A 91 -15.30 -1.81 -0.70
CA ALA A 91 -15.99 -1.67 0.58
C ALA A 91 -17.52 -1.70 0.42
N ARG A 92 -18.05 -1.04 -0.62
CA ARG A 92 -19.48 -1.07 -0.95
C ARG A 92 -19.97 -2.48 -1.24
N LYS A 93 -19.25 -3.27 -2.06
CA LYS A 93 -19.64 -4.66 -2.37
C LYS A 93 -19.76 -5.49 -1.08
N HIS A 94 -18.81 -5.35 -0.16
CA HIS A 94 -18.86 -6.03 1.14
C HIS A 94 -20.05 -5.54 1.98
N LEU A 95 -20.30 -4.23 2.05
CA LEU A 95 -21.42 -3.68 2.79
C LEU A 95 -22.79 -4.10 2.20
N GLN A 96 -22.88 -4.21 0.88
CA GLN A 96 -24.07 -4.70 0.18
C GLN A 96 -24.35 -6.17 0.49
N GLN A 97 -23.30 -7.00 0.56
CA GLN A 97 -23.44 -8.39 1.02
C GLN A 97 -24.01 -8.43 2.43
N LEU A 98 -23.43 -7.68 3.38
CA LEU A 98 -23.93 -7.59 4.76
C LEU A 98 -25.38 -7.10 4.82
N LEU A 99 -25.74 -6.10 4.01
CA LEU A 99 -27.11 -5.58 3.96
C LEU A 99 -28.11 -6.63 3.46
N ASN A 100 -27.73 -7.41 2.45
CA ASN A 100 -28.56 -8.48 1.91
C ASN A 100 -28.72 -9.63 2.92
N ASP A 101 -27.68 -9.95 3.69
CA ASP A 101 -27.70 -10.94 4.76
C ASP A 101 -28.59 -10.51 5.95
N ILE A 102 -28.66 -9.20 6.23
CA ILE A 102 -29.60 -8.63 7.21
C ILE A 102 -31.05 -8.76 6.70
N LYS A 103 -31.29 -8.39 5.44
CA LYS A 103 -32.62 -8.43 4.82
C LYS A 103 -33.18 -9.86 4.72
N SER A 104 -32.32 -10.86 4.59
CA SER A 104 -32.72 -12.28 4.55
C SER A 104 -33.01 -12.89 5.93
N GLY A 105 -32.95 -12.10 7.01
CA GLY A 105 -33.32 -12.52 8.36
C GLY A 105 -32.20 -13.18 9.17
N SER A 106 -30.95 -13.16 8.69
CA SER A 106 -29.81 -13.80 9.34
C SER A 106 -29.11 -12.91 10.38
N VAL A 107 -29.89 -12.19 11.21
CA VAL A 107 -29.34 -11.31 12.27
C VAL A 107 -28.51 -12.12 13.30
N THR A 108 -28.84 -13.40 13.50
CA THR A 108 -28.09 -14.32 14.37
C THR A 108 -26.70 -14.66 13.83
N SER A 109 -26.52 -14.74 12.51
CA SER A 109 -25.21 -15.01 11.92
C SER A 109 -24.26 -13.82 12.10
N LEU A 110 -24.75 -12.59 11.97
CA LEU A 110 -23.96 -11.37 12.22
C LEU A 110 -23.51 -11.24 13.67
N PHE A 111 -24.39 -11.50 14.64
CA PHE A 111 -23.97 -11.54 16.04
C PHE A 111 -22.96 -12.67 16.30
N SER A 112 -23.08 -13.80 15.62
CA SER A 112 -22.10 -14.89 15.71
C SER A 112 -20.76 -14.54 15.03
N GLU A 113 -20.79 -13.80 13.93
CA GLU A 113 -19.62 -13.35 13.17
C GLU A 113 -18.87 -12.24 13.93
N VAL A 114 -19.61 -11.29 14.53
CA VAL A 114 -19.06 -10.26 15.44
C VAL A 114 -18.47 -10.92 16.68
N LYS A 115 -19.16 -11.91 17.27
CA LYS A 115 -18.63 -12.70 18.39
C LYS A 115 -17.38 -13.49 17.99
N ARG A 116 -17.33 -14.04 16.76
CA ARG A 116 -16.13 -14.69 16.20
C ARG A 116 -14.98 -13.71 15.96
N ARG A 117 -15.26 -12.52 15.42
CA ARG A 117 -14.26 -11.47 15.19
C ARG A 117 -13.68 -10.96 16.51
N ALA A 118 -14.54 -10.71 17.51
CA ALA A 118 -14.10 -10.37 18.87
C ALA A 118 -13.31 -11.49 19.54
N PHE A 119 -13.67 -12.75 19.32
CA PHE A 119 -12.93 -13.91 19.84
C PHE A 119 -11.57 -14.10 19.14
N SER A 120 -11.50 -13.85 17.83
CA SER A 120 -10.27 -13.88 17.04
C SER A 120 -9.32 -12.75 17.43
N GLU A 121 -9.86 -11.54 17.68
CA GLU A 121 -9.10 -10.45 18.28
C GLU A 121 -8.55 -10.84 19.64
N LYS A 122 -9.37 -11.41 20.53
CA LYS A 122 -8.93 -11.87 21.86
C LYS A 122 -7.79 -12.90 21.80
N LYS A 123 -7.88 -13.85 20.86
CA LYS A 123 -6.82 -14.85 20.63
C LYS A 123 -5.53 -14.22 20.06
N ARG A 124 -5.63 -13.15 19.27
CA ARG A 124 -4.47 -12.39 18.74
C ARG A 124 -3.77 -11.58 19.83
N ILE A 125 -4.52 -10.90 20.71
CA ILE A 125 -3.93 -10.18 21.87
C ILE A 125 -3.30 -11.15 22.86
N ASP A 126 -3.91 -12.32 23.10
CA ASP A 126 -3.33 -13.36 23.96
C ASP A 126 -2.02 -13.94 23.37
N ALA A 127 -1.94 -14.15 22.05
CA ALA A 127 -0.73 -14.60 21.39
C ALA A 127 0.42 -13.57 21.43
N ILE A 128 0.09 -12.27 21.38
CA ILE A 128 1.06 -11.17 21.53
C ILE A 128 1.50 -11.04 23.00
N GLY A 129 0.59 -11.24 23.95
CA GLY A 129 0.87 -11.27 25.38
C GLY A 129 1.80 -12.41 25.80
N VAL A 130 1.61 -13.61 25.24
CA VAL A 130 2.49 -14.77 25.49
C VAL A 130 3.89 -14.57 24.90
N LYS A 131 4.01 -13.97 23.71
CA LYS A 131 5.34 -13.64 23.13
C LYS A 131 6.11 -12.59 23.94
N ARG A 132 5.43 -11.70 24.67
CA ARG A 132 6.07 -10.71 25.56
C ARG A 132 6.55 -11.27 26.90
N SER A 133 5.97 -12.37 27.40
CA SER A 133 6.44 -13.00 28.64
C SER A 133 7.60 -13.97 28.41
N THR A 134 7.64 -14.65 27.26
CA THR A 134 8.73 -15.58 26.91
C THR A 134 10.02 -14.89 26.47
N SER A 135 9.92 -13.73 25.81
CA SER A 135 11.09 -12.90 25.44
C SER A 135 11.79 -12.24 26.63
N ARG A 136 11.13 -12.16 27.80
CA ARG A 136 11.72 -11.62 29.04
C ARG A 136 12.45 -12.68 29.88
N LEU A 137 12.33 -13.96 29.53
CA LEU A 137 13.00 -15.10 30.20
C LEU A 137 14.23 -15.63 29.41
N GLN A 138 14.60 -15.01 28.28
CA GLN A 138 15.71 -15.44 27.42
C GLN A 138 16.83 -14.39 27.27
N GLN A 139 16.98 -13.45 28.20
CA GLN A 139 18.22 -12.68 28.30
C GLN A 139 19.15 -13.34 29.33
N PRO A 140 20.19 -14.09 28.91
CA PRO A 140 21.25 -14.46 29.83
C PRO A 140 22.03 -13.20 30.22
N MET A 141 22.23 -13.04 31.53
CA MET A 141 23.19 -12.10 32.10
C MET A 141 24.60 -12.46 31.60
N SER A 142 25.22 -11.54 30.87
CA SER A 142 26.67 -11.44 30.70
C SER A 142 27.05 -9.98 30.49
#